data_AF-A0A183H8U9-F1
#
_entry.id   AF-A0A183H8U9-F1
#
_cell.length_a   1.000
_cell.length_b   1.000
_cell.length_c   1.000
_cell.angle_alpha   90.00
_cell.angle_beta   90.00
_cell.angle_gamma   90.00
#
_symmetry.space_group_name_H-M   'P 1'
#
loop_
_entity.id
_entity.type
_entity.pdbx_description
1 polymer ?
#
loop_
_entity_poly.entity_id
_entity_poly.type
_entity_poly.pdbx_seq_one_letter_code
_entity_poly.pdbx_strand_id
1 'polypeptide(L)'
;MSHIPVTGGSHGADDYRRNVEYPRYCDLCTRNVRKFSNRYEFAQHLRVMHCTKEGGSFICRYGPNGVCQTLPLEGVSDHDYETHIRKCHADFGE
;
A
#
# COMPACT_ATOMS: atom_id res chain seq x y z
N MET A 1 52.68 21.55 8.92
CA MET A 1 51.43 21.24 9.66
C MET A 1 50.40 22.27 9.27
N SER A 2 49.39 21.90 8.47
CA SER A 2 48.11 22.61 8.33
C SER A 2 47.20 21.76 7.46
N HIS A 3 46.46 20.93 8.17
CA HIS A 3 45.32 20.07 7.89
C HIS A 3 44.56 20.33 6.57
N ILE A 4 44.54 19.28 5.74
CA ILE A 4 43.61 19.08 4.62
C ILE A 4 42.29 18.57 5.23
N PRO A 5 41.14 19.22 5.02
CA PRO A 5 39.86 18.60 5.34
C PRO A 5 39.52 17.57 4.25
N VAL A 6 39.57 16.30 4.63
CA VAL A 6 39.00 15.18 3.87
C VAL A 6 37.47 15.29 3.97
N THR A 7 36.83 15.80 2.92
CA THR A 7 35.38 15.71 2.78
C THR A 7 35.03 14.29 2.34
N GLY A 8 34.72 13.45 3.33
CA GLY A 8 34.03 12.18 3.12
C GLY A 8 32.64 12.46 2.54
N GLY A 9 32.51 12.29 1.22
CA GLY A 9 31.22 12.27 0.53
C GLY A 9 30.69 10.84 0.50
N SER A 10 30.04 10.42 1.58
CA SER A 10 29.21 9.22 1.59
C SER A 10 28.02 9.45 0.65
N HIS A 11 28.10 8.95 -0.57
CA HIS A 11 26.94 8.89 -1.46
C HIS A 11 26.03 7.78 -0.94
N GLY A 12 25.11 8.19 -0.06
CA GLY A 12 24.13 7.32 0.57
C GLY A 12 23.31 6.58 -0.46
N ALA A 13 23.14 5.29 -0.22
CA ALA A 13 22.04 4.53 -0.79
C ALA A 13 20.73 5.12 -0.23
N ASP A 14 20.12 6.03 -0.97
CA ASP A 14 18.75 6.49 -0.75
C ASP A 14 17.80 5.38 -1.25
N ASP A 15 17.70 4.31 -0.47
CA ASP A 15 16.67 3.29 -0.57
C ASP A 15 16.04 3.14 0.82
N TYR A 16 15.19 4.10 1.20
CA TYR A 16 14.39 3.93 2.41
C TYR A 16 13.07 4.70 2.34
N ARG A 17 12.00 3.92 2.22
CA ARG A 17 10.61 4.30 2.52
C ARG A 17 10.01 5.34 1.58
N ARG A 18 9.62 4.86 0.40
CA ARG A 18 8.76 5.55 -0.57
C ARG A 18 7.42 5.88 0.09
N ASN A 19 7.37 7.00 0.80
CA ASN A 19 6.15 7.53 1.42
C ASN A 19 5.11 7.64 0.30
N VAL A 20 3.99 6.95 0.44
CA VAL A 20 2.93 7.05 -0.57
C VAL A 20 2.32 8.44 -0.47
N GLU A 21 2.69 9.32 -1.39
CA GLU A 21 2.15 10.66 -1.46
C GLU A 21 0.69 10.63 -1.95
N TYR A 22 -0.19 11.20 -1.12
CA TYR A 22 -1.57 11.46 -1.47
C TYR A 22 -1.69 12.90 -1.99
N PRO A 23 -2.61 13.18 -2.93
CA PRO A 23 -3.70 12.32 -3.39
C PRO A 23 -3.30 11.31 -4.49
N ARG A 24 -3.87 10.09 -4.49
CA ARG A 24 -3.54 9.01 -5.44
C ARG A 24 -4.76 8.41 -6.13
N TYR A 25 -4.56 7.69 -7.23
CA TYR A 25 -5.60 6.92 -7.93
C TYR A 25 -5.51 5.43 -7.58
N CYS A 26 -6.57 4.68 -7.85
CA CYS A 26 -6.53 3.22 -7.81
C CYS A 26 -6.03 2.67 -9.15
N ASP A 27 -4.97 1.87 -9.08
CA ASP A 27 -4.30 1.30 -10.26
C ASP A 27 -5.12 0.23 -10.99
N LEU A 28 -6.12 -0.37 -10.32
CA LEU A 28 -6.97 -1.41 -10.91
C LEU A 28 -8.29 -0.88 -11.47
N CYS A 29 -8.70 0.33 -11.09
CA CYS A 29 -9.95 0.92 -11.59
C CYS A 29 -9.68 1.73 -12.86
N THR A 30 -10.06 1.18 -14.02
CA THR A 30 -9.84 1.81 -15.33
C THR A 30 -10.94 2.78 -15.78
N ARG A 31 -12.10 2.81 -15.10
CA ARG A 31 -13.21 3.74 -15.39
C ARG A 31 -13.64 4.49 -14.13
N ASN A 32 -13.66 5.82 -14.22
CA ASN A 32 -14.26 6.74 -13.24
C ASN A 32 -13.73 6.65 -11.80
N VAL A 33 -12.45 6.31 -11.59
CA VAL A 33 -11.89 6.41 -10.24
C VAL A 33 -11.56 7.86 -9.88
N ARG A 34 -12.15 8.32 -8.78
CA ARG A 34 -11.84 9.62 -8.20
C ARG A 34 -10.43 9.58 -7.60
N LYS A 35 -9.77 10.73 -7.56
CA LYS A 35 -8.49 10.88 -6.85
C LYS A 35 -8.78 10.81 -5.35
N PHE A 36 -8.13 9.89 -4.65
CA PHE A 36 -8.29 9.71 -3.21
C PHE A 36 -7.40 10.70 -2.47
N SER A 37 -8.00 11.53 -1.62
CA SER A 37 -7.29 12.61 -0.93
C SER A 37 -6.39 12.14 0.21
N ASN A 38 -6.66 10.96 0.77
CA ASN A 38 -5.91 10.40 1.88
C ASN A 38 -5.99 8.87 1.89
N ARG A 39 -5.15 8.27 2.74
CA ARG A 39 -5.04 6.82 2.91
C ARG A 39 -6.30 6.12 3.41
N TYR A 40 -7.13 6.79 4.22
CA TYR A 40 -8.36 6.22 4.74
C TYR A 40 -9.38 6.04 3.62
N GLU A 41 -9.55 7.05 2.77
CA GLU A 41 -10.43 6.99 1.60
C GLU A 41 -9.98 5.89 0.63
N PHE A 42 -8.67 5.75 0.43
CA PHE A 42 -8.11 4.70 -0.41
C PHE A 42 -8.35 3.30 0.16
N ALA A 43 -8.10 3.10 1.46
CA ALA A 43 -8.37 1.83 2.14
C ALA A 43 -9.87 1.45 2.07
N GLN A 44 -10.77 2.42 2.31
CA GLN A 44 -12.21 2.22 2.16
C GLN A 44 -12.57 1.75 0.75
N HIS A 45 -12.01 2.39 -0.28
CA HIS A 45 -12.20 1.99 -1.68
C HIS A 45 -11.75 0.55 -1.92
N LEU A 46 -10.55 0.15 -1.46
CA LEU A 46 -10.07 -1.22 -1.61
C LEU A 46 -11.00 -2.24 -0.98
N ARG A 47 -11.57 -1.92 0.20
CA ARG A 47 -12.52 -2.79 0.89
C ARG A 47 -13.84 -2.95 0.14
N VAL A 48 -14.32 -1.90 -0.52
CA VAL A 48 -15.60 -1.94 -1.23
C VAL A 48 -15.45 -2.51 -2.64
N MET A 49 -14.39 -2.14 -3.34
CA MET A 49 -14.24 -2.40 -4.78
C MET A 49 -13.27 -3.54 -5.11
N HIS A 50 -12.33 -3.87 -4.21
CA HIS A 50 -11.30 -4.89 -4.43
C HIS A 50 -11.29 -5.97 -3.35
N CYS A 51 -12.45 -6.19 -2.71
CA CYS A 51 -12.67 -7.29 -1.81
C CYS A 51 -13.66 -8.29 -2.41
N THR A 52 -13.41 -9.58 -2.22
CA THR A 52 -14.42 -10.63 -2.39
C THR A 52 -14.76 -11.18 -1.02
N LYS A 53 -16.06 -11.32 -0.71
CA LYS A 53 -16.54 -11.87 0.56
C LYS A 53 -17.19 -13.22 0.31
N GLU A 54 -16.63 -14.28 0.87
CA GLU A 54 -17.12 -15.66 0.74
C GLU A 54 -17.32 -16.27 2.13
N GLY A 55 -18.55 -16.61 2.50
CA GLY A 55 -18.84 -17.32 3.76
C GLY A 55 -18.44 -16.59 5.06
N GLY A 56 -18.04 -15.33 5.00
CA GLY A 56 -17.51 -14.56 6.14
C GLY A 56 -16.01 -14.24 6.04
N SER A 57 -15.30 -14.87 5.11
CA SER A 57 -13.90 -14.58 4.78
C SER A 57 -13.79 -13.48 3.74
N PHE A 58 -12.72 -12.69 3.83
CA PHE A 58 -12.42 -11.55 2.98
C PHE A 58 -11.14 -11.82 2.19
N ILE A 59 -11.22 -11.73 0.86
CA ILE A 59 -10.11 -11.97 -0.06
C ILE A 59 -9.72 -10.64 -0.70
N CYS A 60 -8.43 -10.31 -0.66
CA CYS A 60 -7.90 -9.11 -1.30
C CYS A 60 -7.62 -9.36 -2.78
N ARG A 61 -8.35 -8.64 -3.63
CA ARG A 61 -8.20 -8.67 -5.09
C ARG A 61 -7.34 -7.53 -5.60
N TYR A 62 -6.80 -6.70 -4.70
CA TYR A 62 -5.89 -5.62 -5.02
C TYR A 62 -4.46 -6.15 -5.13
N GLY A 63 -4.13 -6.72 -6.30
CA GLY A 63 -2.80 -7.23 -6.59
C GLY A 63 -2.64 -7.64 -8.05
N PRO A 64 -1.42 -7.99 -8.48
CA PRO A 64 -1.18 -8.46 -9.83
C PRO A 64 -2.03 -9.71 -10.12
N ASN A 65 -2.65 -9.75 -11.30
CA ASN A 65 -3.60 -10.82 -11.70
C ASN A 65 -4.89 -10.88 -10.85
N GLY A 66 -5.23 -9.80 -10.14
CA GLY A 66 -6.48 -9.71 -9.38
C GLY A 66 -6.46 -10.47 -8.06
N VAL A 67 -5.27 -10.77 -7.52
CA VAL A 67 -5.12 -11.33 -6.17
C VAL A 67 -3.90 -10.73 -5.49
N CYS A 68 -4.06 -10.35 -4.23
CA CYS A 68 -2.94 -9.92 -3.41
C CYS A 68 -2.17 -11.14 -2.92
N GLN A 69 -0.87 -11.19 -3.20
CA GLN A 69 -0.02 -12.34 -2.84
C GLN A 69 0.39 -12.37 -1.37
N THR A 70 0.08 -11.32 -0.60
CA THR A 70 0.43 -11.24 0.83
C THR A 70 -0.67 -11.79 1.75
N LEU A 71 -1.82 -12.19 1.20
CA LEU A 71 -2.91 -12.83 1.94
C LEU A 71 -3.24 -14.19 1.32
N PRO A 72 -3.73 -15.16 2.12
CA PRO A 72 -4.17 -16.45 1.63
C PRO A 72 -5.39 -16.32 0.71
N LEU A 73 -5.46 -17.20 -0.30
CA LEU A 73 -6.58 -17.28 -1.24
C LEU A 73 -7.90 -17.70 -0.57
N GLU A 74 -7.83 -18.42 0.55
CA GLU A 74 -8.98 -18.84 1.36
C GLU A 74 -9.66 -17.65 2.07
N GLY A 75 -9.03 -16.48 2.02
CA GLY A 75 -9.48 -15.27 2.68
C GLY A 75 -9.13 -15.22 4.16
N VAL A 76 -9.35 -14.05 4.76
CA VAL A 76 -9.05 -13.78 6.17
C VAL A 76 -10.25 -13.14 6.85
N SER A 77 -10.18 -12.97 8.17
CA SER A 77 -11.20 -12.26 8.94
C SER A 77 -11.30 -10.79 8.49
N ASP A 78 -12.44 -10.17 8.77
CA ASP A 78 -12.69 -8.74 8.48
C ASP A 78 -11.57 -7.82 9.03
N HIS A 79 -11.16 -8.06 10.29
CA HIS A 79 -10.14 -7.27 10.97
C HIS A 79 -8.74 -7.48 10.35
N ASP A 80 -8.39 -8.71 10.01
CA ASP A 80 -7.12 -9.03 9.35
C ASP A 80 -7.06 -8.38 7.97
N TYR A 81 -8.17 -8.42 7.22
CA TYR A 81 -8.29 -7.75 5.93
C TYR A 81 -8.09 -6.24 6.04
N GLU A 82 -8.76 -5.60 7.01
CA GLU A 82 -8.62 -4.16 7.27
C GLU A 82 -7.17 -3.78 7.63
N THR A 83 -6.52 -4.57 8.47
CA THR A 83 -5.13 -4.35 8.84
C THR A 83 -4.21 -4.51 7.62
N HIS A 84 -4.47 -5.54 6.81
CA HIS A 84 -3.71 -5.79 5.58
C HIS A 84 -3.80 -4.62 4.59
N ILE A 85 -4.98 -4.11 4.25
CA ILE A 85 -5.10 -3.00 3.29
C ILE A 85 -4.39 -1.75 3.79
N ARG A 86 -4.42 -1.49 5.10
CA ARG A 86 -3.74 -0.34 5.71
C ARG A 86 -2.23 -0.47 5.63
N LYS A 87 -1.68 -1.63 6.02
CA LYS A 87 -0.23 -1.84 6.04
C LYS A 87 0.36 -2.05 4.64
N CYS A 88 -0.34 -2.75 3.75
CA CYS A 88 0.21 -3.22 2.48
C CYS A 88 -0.11 -2.30 1.29
N HIS A 89 -1.27 -1.62 1.30
CA HIS A 89 -1.74 -0.88 0.11
C HIS A 89 -1.93 0.62 0.34
N ALA A 90 -2.39 1.00 1.53
CA ALA A 90 -2.62 2.39 1.90
C ALA A 90 -1.46 3.04 2.71
N ASP A 91 -0.33 2.34 2.85
CA ASP A 91 0.92 2.81 3.47
C ASP A 91 0.68 3.54 4.81
N PHE A 92 0.03 2.85 5.73
CA PHE A 92 0.07 3.22 7.14
C PHE A 92 1.43 2.74 7.68
N GLY A 93 2.50 3.41 7.25
CA GLY A 93 3.84 3.17 7.80
C GLY A 93 3.82 3.39 9.31
N GLU A 94 4.27 2.38 10.06
CA GLU A 94 4.60 2.49 11.48
C GLU A 94 5.95 3.16 11.68
#